data_AF-A0AAU4CSQ1-F1
#
_entry.id   AF-A0AAU4CSQ1-F1
#
_cell.length_a   1.000
_cell.length_b   1.000
_cell.length_c   1.000
_cell.angle_alpha   90.00
_cell.angle_beta   90.00
_cell.angle_gamma   90.00
#
_symmetry.space_group_name_H-M   'P 1'
#
loop_
_entity.id
_entity.type
_entity.pdbx_description
1 polymer ?
#
loop_
_entity_poly.entity_id
_entity_poly.type
_entity_poly.pdbx_seq_one_letter_code
_entity_poly.pdbx_strand_id
1 'polypeptide(L)'
;MSTERSPGSRDPRPAPAPGALLLCRADPDSVAPVAQLLRERMLLTPAGPEWAALVPEGKPWLQGGEPVDRVVAGWATALAVGAPWPVLALWWDADRCGYTLAAGFRRTVGYVWLANGTPVGEGEAMRTFAARLGLDPVLDAQSLDALTRPDPGADARARLLGLLAVLAHAGVGLPAGLTPGEPADRLREVARVQPGVQRIEWTGWRGAVRSELDALERGRLGPWLPWAGTPRARALATGQLLAGLPLTAWGLYRRSPGWLLSGGLLVAHGALGLLYDLAHPRD
;
A
#
# COMPACT_ATOMS: atom_id res chain seq x y z
N MET A 1 -48.15 -26.09 41.83
CA MET A 1 -47.20 -26.44 40.75
C MET A 1 -46.93 -25.18 39.96
N SER A 2 -45.84 -24.49 40.27
CA SER A 2 -45.41 -23.27 39.60
C SER A 2 -44.39 -23.63 38.54
N THR A 3 -44.71 -23.40 37.28
CA THR A 3 -43.77 -23.51 36.16
C THR A 3 -42.84 -22.31 36.14
N GLU A 4 -41.58 -22.52 36.49
CA GLU A 4 -40.49 -21.57 36.23
C GLU A 4 -40.35 -21.35 34.72
N ARG A 5 -40.49 -20.09 34.30
CA ARG A 5 -40.13 -19.65 32.95
C ARG A 5 -38.61 -19.54 32.88
N SER A 6 -37.99 -20.30 31.98
CA SER A 6 -36.59 -20.14 31.59
C SER A 6 -36.30 -18.70 31.18
N PRO A 7 -35.16 -18.11 31.59
CA PRO A 7 -34.72 -16.82 31.09
C PRO A 7 -34.33 -16.93 29.62
N GLY A 8 -34.88 -16.02 28.82
CA GLY A 8 -34.74 -15.99 27.36
C GLY A 8 -33.29 -16.00 26.90
N SER A 9 -33.05 -16.80 25.86
CA SER A 9 -31.87 -16.70 25.01
C SER A 9 -31.70 -15.26 24.55
N ARG A 10 -30.60 -14.61 24.95
CA ARG A 10 -30.13 -13.41 24.26
C ARG A 10 -29.88 -13.82 22.81
N ASP A 11 -30.60 -13.21 21.88
CA ASP A 11 -30.27 -13.35 20.46
C ASP A 11 -28.78 -13.04 20.26
N PRO A 12 -28.03 -13.90 19.53
CA PRO A 12 -26.65 -13.60 19.20
C PRO A 12 -26.64 -12.29 18.42
N ARG A 13 -25.89 -11.28 18.91
CA ARG A 13 -25.60 -10.10 18.09
C ARG A 13 -25.01 -10.59 16.77
N PRO A 14 -25.46 -10.05 15.62
CA PRO A 14 -24.90 -10.44 14.33
C PRO A 14 -23.38 -10.24 14.37
N ALA A 15 -22.65 -11.28 13.96
CA ALA A 15 -21.19 -11.24 13.92
C ALA A 15 -20.74 -10.07 13.03
N PRO A 16 -19.71 -9.31 13.43
CA PRO A 16 -19.24 -8.19 12.64
C PRO A 16 -18.79 -8.67 11.26
N ALA A 17 -19.30 -8.01 10.22
CA ALA A 17 -18.89 -8.29 8.86
C ALA A 17 -17.41 -7.90 8.68
N PRO A 18 -16.63 -8.69 7.93
CA PRO A 18 -15.19 -8.46 7.82
C PRO A 18 -14.90 -7.13 7.14
N GLY A 19 -13.86 -6.47 7.63
CA GLY A 19 -13.44 -5.16 7.14
C GLY A 19 -11.98 -4.87 7.42
N ALA A 20 -11.47 -3.85 6.74
CA ALA A 20 -10.09 -3.43 6.83
C ALA A 20 -9.95 -1.94 6.58
N LEU A 21 -8.89 -1.36 7.15
CA LEU A 21 -8.48 0.02 6.98
C LEU A 21 -6.96 0.09 6.96
N LEU A 22 -6.38 0.83 6.02
CA LEU A 22 -4.94 1.06 5.96
C LEU A 22 -4.67 2.52 6.37
N LEU A 23 -3.75 2.73 7.32
CA LEU A 23 -3.28 4.06 7.73
C LEU A 23 -1.85 4.25 7.25
N CYS A 24 -1.61 5.29 6.47
CA CYS A 24 -0.33 5.65 5.92
C CYS A 24 0.17 6.91 6.63
N ARG A 25 1.39 6.90 7.16
CA ARG A 25 2.00 8.09 7.78
C ARG A 25 2.58 9.03 6.72
N ALA A 26 1.71 9.51 5.85
CA ALA A 26 1.99 10.52 4.84
C ALA A 26 0.70 11.21 4.42
N ASP A 27 0.84 12.40 3.83
CA ASP A 27 -0.29 13.11 3.22
C ASP A 27 -0.88 12.34 2.03
N PRO A 28 -2.19 12.50 1.74
CA PRO A 28 -2.87 11.81 0.65
C PRO A 28 -2.13 11.89 -0.70
N ASP A 29 -1.60 13.06 -1.05
CA ASP A 29 -0.93 13.27 -2.34
C ASP A 29 0.36 12.44 -2.48
N SER A 30 1.02 12.11 -1.36
CA SER A 30 2.18 11.21 -1.34
C SER A 30 1.78 9.73 -1.38
N VAL A 31 0.60 9.39 -0.85
CA VAL A 31 0.09 8.02 -0.78
C VAL A 31 -0.52 7.57 -2.10
N ALA A 32 -1.24 8.46 -2.79
CA ALA A 32 -1.96 8.17 -4.02
C ALA A 32 -1.14 7.43 -5.10
N PRO A 33 0.08 7.88 -5.50
CA PRO A 33 0.84 7.20 -6.54
C PRO A 33 1.29 5.79 -6.12
N VAL A 34 1.65 5.58 -4.85
CA VAL A 34 2.07 4.27 -4.34
C VAL A 34 0.87 3.33 -4.23
N ALA A 35 -0.29 3.85 -3.81
CA ALA A 35 -1.53 3.08 -3.70
C ALA A 35 -2.04 2.54 -5.05
N GLN A 36 -1.81 3.26 -6.15
CA GLN A 36 -2.14 2.79 -7.49
C GLN A 36 -1.40 1.49 -7.88
N LEU A 37 -0.22 1.23 -7.30
CA LEU A 37 0.57 0.02 -7.56
C LEU A 37 -0.07 -1.23 -6.95
N LEU A 38 -0.96 -1.08 -5.96
CA LEU A 38 -1.71 -2.20 -5.39
C LEU A 38 -2.69 -2.81 -6.40
N ARG A 39 -3.02 -2.09 -7.49
CA ARG A 39 -3.99 -2.50 -8.52
C ARG A 39 -5.39 -2.79 -7.97
N GLU A 40 -5.70 -2.23 -6.80
CA GLU A 40 -6.98 -2.37 -6.12
C GLU A 40 -7.68 -1.02 -6.07
N ARG A 41 -9.01 -1.05 -6.17
CA ARG A 41 -9.82 0.18 -6.05
C ARG A 41 -9.91 0.55 -4.58
N MET A 42 -9.43 1.75 -4.24
CA MET A 42 -9.43 2.26 -2.88
C MET A 42 -9.90 3.71 -2.84
N LEU A 43 -10.48 4.10 -1.71
CA LEU A 43 -10.78 5.49 -1.39
C LEU A 43 -9.71 5.98 -0.42
N LEU A 44 -9.05 7.07 -0.79
CA LEU A 44 -8.03 7.72 0.00
C LEU A 44 -8.62 8.98 0.63
N THR A 45 -8.50 9.12 1.94
CA THR A 45 -8.99 10.28 2.68
C THR A 45 -7.91 10.77 3.66
N PRO A 46 -7.85 12.07 3.97
CA PRO A 46 -7.07 12.56 5.11
C PRO A 46 -7.49 11.84 6.39
N ALA A 47 -6.52 11.55 7.26
CA ALA A 47 -6.70 10.84 8.53
C ALA A 47 -5.93 11.52 9.68
N GLY A 48 -5.86 12.85 9.64
CA GLY A 48 -5.11 13.68 10.59
C GLY A 48 -3.81 14.25 10.00
N PRO A 49 -3.05 15.06 10.77
CA PRO A 49 -1.81 15.64 10.30
C PRO A 49 -0.79 14.56 9.93
N GLU A 50 -0.24 14.60 8.71
CA GLU A 50 0.71 13.60 8.20
C GLU A 50 0.15 12.16 8.12
N TRP A 51 -1.17 11.99 8.13
CA TRP A 51 -1.82 10.69 8.02
C TRP A 51 -2.88 10.68 6.93
N ALA A 52 -2.93 9.58 6.18
CA ALA A 52 -4.00 9.28 5.26
C ALA A 52 -4.55 7.88 5.51
N ALA A 53 -5.85 7.72 5.27
CA ALA A 53 -6.53 6.44 5.37
C ALA A 53 -6.96 5.94 3.99
N LEU A 54 -6.67 4.68 3.71
CA LEU A 54 -7.10 3.94 2.54
C LEU A 54 -8.19 2.95 2.93
N VAL A 55 -9.36 3.11 2.29
CA VAL A 55 -10.54 2.25 2.44
C VAL A 55 -10.70 1.41 1.18
N PRO A 56 -10.55 0.08 1.25
CA PRO A 56 -10.77 -0.80 0.11
C PRO A 56 -12.22 -0.72 -0.38
N GLU A 57 -12.44 -0.52 -1.68
CA GLU A 57 -13.80 -0.56 -2.25
C GLU A 57 -14.29 -1.99 -2.49
N GLY A 58 -13.34 -2.90 -2.77
CA GLY A 58 -13.57 -4.32 -2.94
C GLY A 58 -13.42 -5.10 -1.63
N LYS A 59 -13.83 -6.37 -1.66
CA LYS A 59 -13.70 -7.31 -0.54
C LYS A 59 -13.05 -8.61 -1.02
N PRO A 60 -11.78 -8.58 -1.42
CA PRO A 60 -11.08 -9.76 -1.97
C PRO A 60 -11.11 -10.95 -1.01
N TRP A 61 -11.11 -10.72 0.31
CA TRP A 61 -11.28 -11.76 1.33
C TRP A 61 -12.65 -12.45 1.34
N LEU A 62 -13.69 -11.88 0.70
CA LEU A 62 -14.98 -12.55 0.54
C LEU A 62 -15.04 -13.47 -0.70
N GLN A 63 -14.16 -13.26 -1.69
CA GLN A 63 -14.21 -13.93 -2.99
C GLN A 63 -13.00 -14.87 -3.20
N GLY A 64 -11.87 -14.59 -2.55
CA GLY A 64 -10.57 -15.21 -2.83
C GLY A 64 -10.11 -16.28 -1.84
N GLY A 65 -10.92 -16.64 -0.84
CA GLY A 65 -10.60 -17.67 0.15
C GLY A 65 -9.45 -17.34 1.12
N GLU A 66 -8.71 -16.26 0.90
CA GLU A 66 -7.70 -15.76 1.82
C GLU A 66 -8.33 -14.94 2.96
N PRO A 67 -7.84 -15.11 4.20
CA PRO A 67 -8.35 -14.35 5.34
C PRO A 67 -7.95 -12.88 5.24
N VAL A 68 -8.78 -12.00 5.83
CA VAL A 68 -8.63 -10.54 5.74
C VAL A 68 -7.25 -10.06 6.23
N ASP A 69 -6.71 -10.68 7.27
CA ASP A 69 -5.41 -10.34 7.85
C ASP A 69 -4.27 -10.52 6.84
N ARG A 70 -4.25 -11.65 6.12
CA ARG A 70 -3.21 -11.95 5.11
C ARG A 70 -3.27 -10.96 3.96
N VAL A 71 -4.45 -10.68 3.43
CA VAL A 71 -4.62 -9.78 2.27
C VAL A 71 -4.13 -8.37 2.61
N VAL A 72 -4.59 -7.83 3.74
CA VAL A 72 -4.32 -6.45 4.12
C VAL A 72 -2.87 -6.29 4.61
N ALA A 73 -2.28 -7.32 5.24
CA ALA A 73 -0.84 -7.34 5.54
C ALA A 73 0.01 -7.32 4.26
N GLY A 74 -0.43 -8.01 3.21
CA GLY A 74 0.20 -7.97 1.88
C GLY A 74 0.18 -6.56 1.29
N TRP A 75 -0.97 -5.88 1.34
CA TRP A 75 -1.09 -4.49 0.89
C TRP A 75 -0.23 -3.52 1.71
N ALA A 76 -0.25 -3.62 3.04
CA ALA A 76 0.58 -2.78 3.90
C ALA A 76 2.07 -2.96 3.58
N THR A 77 2.51 -4.21 3.36
CA THR A 77 3.89 -4.50 2.97
C THR A 77 4.24 -3.91 1.61
N ALA A 78 3.37 -4.08 0.61
CA ALA A 78 3.58 -3.53 -0.72
C ALA A 78 3.68 -1.99 -0.71
N LEU A 79 2.79 -1.31 0.03
CA LEU A 79 2.86 0.14 0.23
C LEU A 79 4.14 0.55 0.95
N ALA A 80 4.48 -0.12 2.06
CA ALA A 80 5.63 0.21 2.88
C ALA A 80 6.97 -0.03 2.16
N VAL A 81 7.05 -0.97 1.21
CA VAL A 81 8.24 -1.17 0.37
C VAL A 81 8.38 -0.06 -0.67
N GLY A 82 7.26 0.44 -1.20
CA GLY A 82 7.23 1.52 -2.19
C GLY A 82 7.41 2.93 -1.61
N ALA A 83 7.54 3.07 -0.30
CA ALA A 83 7.53 4.36 0.38
C ALA A 83 8.45 4.41 1.61
N PRO A 84 8.93 5.61 2.01
CA PRO A 84 9.77 5.77 3.19
C PRO A 84 8.99 5.78 4.53
N TRP A 85 7.66 5.81 4.48
CA TRP A 85 6.79 5.91 5.64
C TRP A 85 6.16 4.56 6.05
N PRO A 86 5.86 4.37 7.35
CA PRO A 86 5.20 3.17 7.83
C PRO A 86 3.72 3.09 7.41
N VAL A 87 3.23 1.86 7.30
CA VAL A 87 1.83 1.53 6.96
C VAL A 87 1.24 0.61 8.01
N LEU A 88 0.12 1.03 8.58
CA LEU A 88 -0.63 0.27 9.57
C LEU A 88 -1.91 -0.28 8.93
N ALA A 89 -1.95 -1.59 8.75
CA ALA A 89 -3.17 -2.32 8.43
C ALA A 89 -3.97 -2.60 9.70
N LEU A 90 -5.22 -2.17 9.75
CA LEU A 90 -6.22 -2.59 10.71
C LEU A 90 -7.19 -3.55 10.02
N TRP A 91 -7.58 -4.62 10.70
CA TRP A 91 -8.49 -5.63 10.16
C TRP A 91 -9.36 -6.24 11.24
N TRP A 92 -10.53 -6.73 10.84
CA TRP A 92 -11.46 -7.47 11.70
C TRP A 92 -12.31 -8.42 10.87
N ASP A 93 -12.72 -9.51 11.49
CA ASP A 93 -13.69 -10.47 11.01
C ASP A 93 -14.62 -10.91 12.15
N ALA A 94 -15.39 -11.97 11.94
CA ALA A 94 -16.33 -12.48 12.93
C ALA A 94 -15.66 -13.00 14.21
N ASP A 95 -14.43 -13.49 14.09
CA ASP A 95 -13.73 -14.26 15.13
C ASP A 95 -12.59 -13.47 15.78
N ARG A 96 -12.00 -12.52 15.07
CA ARG A 96 -10.75 -11.84 15.45
C ARG A 96 -10.69 -10.41 14.91
N CYS A 97 -9.85 -9.62 15.55
CA CYS A 97 -9.38 -8.35 15.01
C CYS A 97 -7.90 -8.18 15.28
N GLY A 98 -7.27 -7.26 14.58
CA GLY A 98 -5.87 -6.97 14.83
C GLY A 98 -5.31 -5.90 13.95
N TYR A 99 -3.99 -5.78 14.02
CA TYR A 99 -3.25 -4.90 13.15
C TYR A 99 -1.96 -5.55 12.63
N THR A 100 -1.41 -4.95 11.58
CA THR A 100 -0.06 -5.23 11.09
C THR A 100 0.60 -3.93 10.66
N LEU A 101 1.76 -3.65 11.23
CA LEU A 101 2.64 -2.54 10.89
C LEU A 101 3.75 -3.01 9.96
N ALA A 102 3.81 -2.42 8.77
CA ALA A 102 4.88 -2.59 7.79
C ALA A 102 5.69 -1.29 7.66
N ALA A 103 7.01 -1.42 7.43
CA ALA A 103 7.91 -0.27 7.27
C ALA A 103 9.12 -0.69 6.42
N GLY A 104 9.11 -0.37 5.12
CA GLY A 104 10.15 -0.81 4.20
C GLY A 104 10.33 -2.33 4.18
N PHE A 105 11.59 -2.76 4.21
CA PHE A 105 12.00 -4.16 4.25
C PHE A 105 12.10 -4.74 5.67
N ARG A 106 11.65 -4.02 6.70
CA ARG A 106 11.69 -4.51 8.08
C ARG A 106 10.63 -5.60 8.27
N ARG A 107 10.93 -6.59 9.13
CA ARG A 107 9.94 -7.62 9.55
C ARG A 107 8.68 -6.92 10.07
N THR A 108 7.51 -7.30 9.56
CA THR A 108 6.22 -6.76 10.02
C THR A 108 5.99 -7.05 11.50
N VAL A 109 5.22 -6.18 12.16
CA VAL A 109 4.84 -6.33 13.57
C VAL A 109 3.33 -6.30 13.64
N GLY A 110 2.70 -7.29 14.26
CA GLY A 110 1.25 -7.36 14.37
C GLY A 110 0.81 -7.84 15.74
N TYR A 111 -0.44 -7.53 16.06
CA TYR A 111 -1.10 -7.98 17.28
C TYR A 111 -2.53 -8.37 16.96
N VAL A 112 -3.04 -9.39 17.64
CA VAL A 112 -4.36 -9.97 17.38
C VAL A 112 -5.12 -10.15 18.69
N TRP A 113 -6.40 -9.82 18.64
CA TRP A 113 -7.40 -10.12 19.67
C TRP A 113 -8.46 -11.05 19.10
N LEU A 114 -8.96 -11.99 19.90
CA LEU A 114 -10.18 -12.75 19.57
C LEU A 114 -11.41 -11.84 19.68
N ALA A 115 -12.56 -12.29 19.17
CA ALA A 115 -13.82 -11.55 19.16
C ALA A 115 -14.23 -11.02 20.55
N ASN A 116 -13.96 -11.80 21.60
CA ASN A 116 -14.19 -11.42 23.00
C ASN A 116 -13.12 -10.47 23.58
N GLY A 117 -12.17 -10.00 22.77
CA GLY A 117 -11.06 -9.14 23.16
C GLY A 117 -9.91 -9.85 23.87
N THR A 118 -9.91 -11.19 23.93
CA THR A 118 -8.77 -11.94 24.49
C THR A 118 -7.52 -11.70 23.64
N PRO A 119 -6.41 -11.23 24.25
CA PRO A 119 -5.14 -11.02 23.56
C PRO A 119 -4.53 -12.37 23.14
N VAL A 120 -4.10 -12.47 21.87
CA VAL A 120 -3.40 -13.65 21.32
C VAL A 120 -1.95 -13.30 20.92
N GLY A 121 -1.64 -12.02 20.79
CA GLY A 121 -0.31 -11.54 20.42
C GLY A 121 0.68 -11.47 21.60
N GLU A 122 1.97 -11.53 21.29
CA GLU A 122 3.05 -11.33 22.26
C GLU A 122 3.19 -9.85 22.64
N GLY A 123 3.36 -9.56 23.94
CA GLY A 123 3.53 -8.18 24.42
C GLY A 123 4.75 -7.44 23.84
N GLU A 124 5.79 -8.18 23.40
CA GLU A 124 6.95 -7.60 22.72
C GLU A 124 6.58 -6.93 21.38
N ALA A 125 5.56 -7.45 20.68
CA ALA A 125 5.06 -6.85 19.45
C ALA A 125 4.54 -5.44 19.71
N MET A 126 3.91 -5.21 20.87
CA MET A 126 3.35 -3.92 21.25
C MET A 126 4.44 -2.86 21.52
N ARG A 127 5.51 -3.26 22.22
CA ARG A 127 6.68 -2.39 22.44
C ARG A 127 7.40 -2.04 21.14
N THR A 128 7.58 -3.03 20.26
CA THR A 128 8.19 -2.82 18.94
C THR A 128 7.33 -1.91 18.06
N PHE A 129 6.01 -2.06 18.12
CA PHE A 129 5.04 -1.21 17.44
C PHE A 129 5.18 0.25 17.88
N ALA A 130 5.17 0.50 19.19
CA ALA A 130 5.34 1.84 19.76
C ALA A 130 6.65 2.50 19.31
N ALA A 131 7.76 1.78 19.43
CA ALA A 131 9.08 2.27 19.04
C ALA A 131 9.16 2.64 17.55
N ARG A 132 8.53 1.86 16.66
CA ARG A 132 8.56 2.10 15.22
C ARG A 132 7.69 3.27 14.77
N LEU A 133 6.60 3.53 15.49
CA LEU A 133 5.76 4.71 15.24
C LEU A 133 6.29 5.96 15.97
N GLY A 134 7.30 5.82 16.82
CA GLY A 134 7.82 6.93 17.62
C GLY A 134 6.78 7.43 18.62
N LEU A 135 5.97 6.53 19.17
CA LEU A 135 5.02 6.85 20.24
C LEU A 135 5.76 7.14 21.54
N ASP A 136 5.11 7.85 22.47
CA ASP A 136 5.71 8.17 23.75
C ASP A 136 6.06 6.87 24.52
N PRO A 137 7.32 6.70 24.94
CA PRO A 137 7.78 5.45 25.54
C PRO A 137 7.21 5.20 26.95
N VAL A 138 6.51 6.17 27.54
CA VAL A 138 5.92 6.10 28.88
C VAL A 138 4.39 6.06 28.78
N LEU A 139 3.76 7.13 28.31
CA LEU A 139 2.31 7.29 28.32
C LEU A 139 1.62 6.40 27.28
N ASP A 140 2.11 6.41 26.05
CA ASP A 140 1.51 5.61 24.97
C ASP A 140 1.86 4.14 25.17
N ALA A 141 3.09 3.83 25.58
CA ALA A 141 3.50 2.46 25.89
C ALA A 141 2.67 1.84 27.02
N GLN A 142 2.34 2.59 28.08
CA GLN A 142 1.45 2.12 29.15
C GLN A 142 0.02 1.88 28.64
N SER A 143 -0.49 2.79 27.81
CA SER A 143 -1.82 2.67 27.22
C SER A 143 -1.92 1.44 26.32
N LEU A 144 -0.87 1.16 25.54
CA LEU A 144 -0.79 -0.03 24.70
C LEU A 144 -0.61 -1.31 25.51
N ASP A 145 0.18 -1.29 26.59
CA ASP A 145 0.33 -2.44 27.49
C ASP A 145 -1.02 -2.85 28.12
N ALA A 146 -1.86 -1.87 28.48
CA ALA A 146 -3.21 -2.14 28.97
C ALA A 146 -4.08 -2.90 27.95
N LEU A 147 -3.87 -2.71 26.64
CA LEU A 147 -4.58 -3.44 25.58
C LEU A 147 -4.16 -4.92 25.48
N THR A 148 -3.02 -5.30 26.08
CA THR A 148 -2.52 -6.69 26.11
C THR A 148 -3.01 -7.47 27.33
N ARG A 149 -3.69 -6.81 28.28
CA ARG A 149 -4.21 -7.45 29.49
C ARG A 149 -5.63 -7.97 29.28
N PRO A 150 -6.00 -9.12 29.84
CA PRO A 150 -7.39 -9.59 29.83
C PRO A 150 -8.34 -8.55 30.45
N ASP A 151 -9.43 -8.24 29.75
CA ASP A 151 -10.50 -7.36 30.22
C ASP A 151 -11.83 -7.96 29.72
N PRO A 152 -12.70 -8.45 30.61
CA PRO A 152 -13.97 -9.06 30.23
C PRO A 152 -14.99 -8.04 29.67
N GLY A 153 -14.78 -6.74 29.87
CA GLY A 153 -15.64 -5.68 29.37
C GLY A 153 -15.27 -5.17 27.97
N ALA A 154 -14.08 -5.50 27.47
CA ALA A 154 -13.56 -4.99 26.21
C ALA A 154 -13.52 -6.10 25.15
N ASP A 155 -14.44 -6.05 24.19
CA ASP A 155 -14.45 -6.92 23.01
C ASP A 155 -13.40 -6.51 21.97
N ALA A 156 -13.27 -7.28 20.89
CA ALA A 156 -12.36 -7.00 19.78
C ALA A 156 -12.48 -5.57 19.23
N ARG A 157 -13.71 -5.06 19.10
CA ARG A 157 -13.97 -3.71 18.60
C ARG A 157 -13.46 -2.68 19.60
N ALA A 158 -13.75 -2.83 20.88
CA ALA A 158 -13.25 -1.95 21.94
C ALA A 158 -11.71 -1.91 21.95
N ARG A 159 -11.03 -3.04 21.70
CA ARG A 159 -9.55 -3.07 21.59
C ARG A 159 -9.02 -2.27 20.41
N LEU A 160 -9.62 -2.39 19.22
CA LEU A 160 -9.23 -1.58 18.06
C LEU A 160 -9.49 -0.08 18.29
N LEU A 161 -10.59 0.27 18.95
CA LEU A 161 -10.88 1.67 19.30
C LEU A 161 -9.89 2.21 20.34
N GLY A 162 -9.50 1.38 21.32
CA GLY A 162 -8.43 1.71 22.25
C GLY A 162 -7.10 1.95 21.55
N LEU A 163 -6.73 1.12 20.58
CA LEU A 163 -5.54 1.32 19.73
C LEU A 163 -5.60 2.65 18.98
N LEU A 164 -6.74 2.98 18.37
CA LEU A 164 -6.92 4.27 17.70
C LEU A 164 -6.82 5.46 18.66
N ALA A 165 -7.32 5.32 19.89
CA ALA A 165 -7.20 6.39 20.89
C ALA A 165 -5.72 6.68 21.22
N VAL A 166 -4.88 5.65 21.33
CA VAL A 166 -3.42 5.84 21.47
C VAL A 166 -2.84 6.52 20.23
N LEU A 167 -3.20 6.04 19.03
CA LEU A 167 -2.70 6.61 17.78
C LEU A 167 -3.12 8.06 17.55
N ALA A 168 -4.21 8.51 18.17
CA ALA A 168 -4.62 9.91 18.13
C ALA A 168 -3.58 10.84 18.75
N HIS A 169 -2.83 10.40 19.75
CA HIS A 169 -1.69 11.16 20.30
C HIS A 169 -0.57 11.34 19.27
N ALA A 170 -0.45 10.43 18.30
CA ALA A 170 0.49 10.49 17.19
C ALA A 170 -0.09 11.16 15.93
N GLY A 171 -1.21 11.87 16.07
CA GLY A 171 -1.83 12.65 14.99
C GLY A 171 -2.85 11.88 14.14
N VAL A 172 -3.17 10.62 14.45
CA VAL A 172 -4.23 9.90 13.71
C VAL A 172 -5.60 10.46 14.10
N GLY A 173 -6.27 11.12 13.16
CA GLY A 173 -7.62 11.64 13.27
C GLY A 173 -8.49 11.09 12.15
N LEU A 174 -9.16 9.96 12.38
CA LEU A 174 -10.05 9.39 11.37
C LEU A 174 -11.30 10.24 11.16
N PRO A 175 -11.73 10.44 9.89
CA PRO A 175 -12.99 11.11 9.59
C PRO A 175 -14.18 10.46 10.29
N ALA A 176 -15.16 11.27 10.65
CA ALA A 176 -16.36 10.80 11.33
C ALA A 176 -17.05 9.68 10.53
N GLY A 177 -17.31 8.56 11.20
CA GLY A 177 -17.93 7.36 10.61
C GLY A 177 -16.96 6.34 10.01
N LEU A 178 -15.67 6.66 9.84
CA LEU A 178 -14.63 5.68 9.49
C LEU A 178 -14.11 4.98 10.75
N THR A 179 -14.97 4.14 11.33
CA THR A 179 -14.70 3.49 12.60
C THR A 179 -14.33 2.02 12.40
N PRO A 180 -13.16 1.54 12.87
CA PRO A 180 -12.84 0.12 12.84
C PRO A 180 -13.90 -0.74 13.54
N GLY A 181 -14.16 -1.91 12.97
CA GLY A 181 -15.24 -2.80 13.38
C GLY A 181 -16.58 -2.58 12.65
N GLU A 182 -16.70 -1.52 11.84
CA GLU A 182 -17.84 -1.38 10.92
C GLU A 182 -17.66 -2.25 9.66
N PRO A 183 -18.75 -2.71 9.01
CA PRO A 183 -18.66 -3.43 7.76
C PRO A 183 -17.95 -2.62 6.67
N ALA A 184 -17.19 -3.29 5.80
CA ALA A 184 -16.46 -2.62 4.70
C ALA A 184 -17.37 -1.80 3.77
N ASP A 185 -18.64 -2.19 3.55
CA ASP A 185 -19.57 -1.38 2.75
C ASP A 185 -19.88 -0.03 3.41
N ARG A 186 -20.07 -0.03 4.72
CA ARG A 186 -20.36 1.19 5.49
C ARG A 186 -19.15 2.11 5.50
N LEU A 187 -17.95 1.55 5.69
CA LEU A 187 -16.71 2.32 5.58
C LEU A 187 -16.55 2.95 4.20
N ARG A 188 -16.86 2.21 3.13
CA ARG A 188 -16.83 2.73 1.76
C ARG A 188 -17.83 3.86 1.56
N GLU A 189 -19.08 3.68 2.00
CA GLU A 189 -20.12 4.71 1.88
C GLU A 189 -19.73 5.99 2.61
N VAL A 190 -19.22 5.88 3.83
CA VAL A 190 -18.74 7.03 4.59
C VAL A 190 -17.53 7.67 3.91
N ALA A 191 -16.55 6.89 3.46
CA ALA A 191 -15.35 7.42 2.79
C ALA A 191 -15.70 8.22 1.52
N ARG A 192 -16.69 7.77 0.74
CA ARG A 192 -17.10 8.41 -0.52
C ARG A 192 -17.60 9.84 -0.35
N VAL A 193 -18.15 10.17 0.81
CA VAL A 193 -18.70 11.51 1.09
C VAL A 193 -17.74 12.40 1.88
N GLN A 194 -16.52 11.92 2.19
CA GLN A 194 -15.56 12.70 2.96
C GLN A 194 -14.99 13.87 2.13
N PRO A 195 -14.75 15.04 2.75
CA PRO A 195 -14.03 16.13 2.12
C PRO A 195 -12.61 15.69 1.74
N GLY A 196 -12.19 15.98 0.50
CA GLY A 196 -10.85 15.64 0.02
C GLY A 196 -10.63 14.16 -0.28
N VAL A 197 -11.70 13.36 -0.42
CA VAL A 197 -11.58 11.98 -0.88
C VAL A 197 -10.99 11.93 -2.29
N GLN A 198 -9.96 11.10 -2.46
CA GLN A 198 -9.40 10.76 -3.76
C GLN A 198 -9.75 9.30 -4.06
N ARG A 199 -10.21 9.05 -5.29
CA ARG A 199 -10.46 7.68 -5.74
C ARG A 199 -9.19 7.14 -6.39
N ILE A 200 -8.63 6.10 -5.79
CA ILE A 200 -7.49 5.37 -6.34
C ILE A 200 -8.05 4.32 -7.29
N GLU A 201 -8.02 4.64 -8.58
CA GLU A 201 -8.29 3.68 -9.65
C GLU A 201 -7.00 3.40 -10.41
N TRP A 202 -6.75 2.12 -10.72
CA TRP A 202 -5.68 1.76 -11.63
C TRP A 202 -6.08 2.09 -13.06
N THR A 203 -5.49 3.14 -13.65
CA THR A 203 -5.78 3.63 -15.02
C THR A 203 -5.22 2.74 -16.14
N GLY A 204 -5.01 1.45 -15.88
CA GLY A 204 -4.35 0.53 -16.81
C GLY A 204 -2.85 0.79 -16.96
N TRP A 205 -2.11 -0.22 -17.39
CA TRP A 205 -0.65 -0.15 -17.62
C TRP A 205 -0.25 1.03 -18.52
N ARG A 206 -1.12 1.41 -19.48
CA ARG A 206 -0.90 2.54 -20.38
C ARG A 206 -0.95 3.91 -19.69
N GLY A 207 -1.72 4.07 -18.62
CA GLY A 207 -1.78 5.33 -17.87
C GLY A 207 -0.56 5.53 -16.96
N ALA A 208 -0.15 4.48 -16.25
CA ALA A 208 1.01 4.52 -15.36
C ALA A 208 2.34 4.70 -16.11
N VAL A 209 2.53 3.98 -17.23
CA VAL A 209 3.71 4.16 -18.10
C VAL A 209 3.72 5.56 -18.70
N ARG A 210 2.56 6.14 -19.00
CA ARG A 210 2.47 7.49 -19.58
C ARG A 210 2.75 8.58 -18.55
N SER A 211 2.27 8.45 -17.31
CA SER A 211 2.60 9.41 -16.25
C SER A 211 4.07 9.36 -15.86
N GLU A 212 4.69 8.17 -15.85
CA GLU A 212 6.13 8.03 -15.61
C GLU A 212 6.97 8.51 -16.81
N LEU A 213 6.55 8.23 -18.06
CA LEU A 213 7.19 8.79 -19.25
C LEU A 213 7.07 10.32 -19.28
N ASP A 214 5.90 10.89 -19.02
CA ASP A 214 5.66 12.33 -19.00
C ASP A 214 6.51 13.01 -17.90
N ALA A 215 6.75 12.33 -16.78
CA ALA A 215 7.63 12.81 -15.72
C ALA A 215 9.12 12.72 -16.10
N LEU A 216 9.53 11.65 -16.80
CA LEU A 216 10.88 11.48 -17.35
C LEU A 216 11.18 12.45 -18.50
N GLU A 217 10.20 12.72 -19.37
CA GLU A 217 10.24 13.69 -20.46
C GLU A 217 10.37 15.12 -19.94
N ARG A 218 9.70 15.45 -18.84
CA ARG A 218 9.85 16.74 -18.12
C ARG A 218 11.12 16.81 -17.25
N GLY A 219 11.80 15.68 -17.04
CA GLY A 219 13.01 15.55 -16.23
C GLY A 219 14.31 15.80 -17.01
N ARG A 220 15.44 15.73 -16.30
CA ARG A 220 16.79 15.98 -16.85
C ARG A 220 17.22 15.00 -17.95
N LEU A 221 16.56 13.84 -18.03
CA LEU A 221 16.79 12.79 -19.02
C LEU A 221 15.91 12.92 -20.27
N GLY A 222 14.87 13.77 -20.24
CA GLY A 222 13.98 14.03 -21.36
C GLY A 222 14.70 14.33 -22.69
N PRO A 223 15.76 15.16 -22.70
CA PRO A 223 16.52 15.44 -23.92
C PRO A 223 17.34 14.27 -24.49
N TRP A 224 17.44 13.13 -23.80
CA TRP A 224 18.27 11.99 -24.21
C TRP A 224 17.44 10.77 -24.62
N LEU A 225 16.12 10.83 -24.49
CA LEU A 225 15.23 9.73 -24.83
C LEU A 225 15.15 9.55 -26.36
N PRO A 226 15.08 8.30 -26.87
CA PRO A 226 15.13 8.01 -28.31
C PRO A 226 14.01 8.68 -29.11
N TRP A 227 12.86 8.90 -28.46
CA TRP A 227 11.64 9.48 -29.03
C TRP A 227 11.51 10.99 -28.82
N ALA A 228 12.48 11.64 -28.16
CA ALA A 228 12.43 13.09 -27.89
C ALA A 228 12.72 13.96 -29.13
N GLY A 229 13.30 13.39 -30.21
CA GLY A 229 13.63 14.11 -31.45
C GLY A 229 14.64 15.25 -31.24
N THR A 230 15.44 15.20 -30.17
CA THR A 230 16.41 16.23 -29.79
C THR A 230 17.81 15.90 -30.35
N PRO A 231 18.70 16.91 -30.53
CA PRO A 231 20.07 16.67 -31.01
C PRO A 231 20.90 15.79 -30.06
N ARG A 232 20.57 15.75 -28.76
CA ARG A 232 21.23 14.89 -27.77
C ARG A 232 20.80 13.42 -27.88
N ALA A 233 19.54 13.15 -28.18
CA ALA A 233 19.06 11.79 -28.48
C ALA A 233 19.74 11.22 -29.74
N ARG A 234 19.96 12.06 -30.77
CA ARG A 234 20.74 11.69 -31.97
C ARG A 234 22.20 11.37 -31.67
N ALA A 235 22.85 12.14 -30.81
CA ALA A 235 24.23 11.87 -30.40
C ALA A 235 24.36 10.52 -29.69
N LEU A 236 23.40 10.15 -28.83
CA LEU A 236 23.38 8.83 -28.20
C LEU A 236 23.10 7.69 -29.18
N ALA A 237 22.11 7.85 -30.07
CA ALA A 237 21.81 6.84 -31.08
C ALA A 237 23.02 6.58 -32.00
N THR A 238 23.74 7.65 -32.38
CA THR A 238 24.97 7.56 -33.18
C THR A 238 26.09 6.88 -32.38
N GLY A 239 26.26 7.22 -31.10
CA GLY A 239 27.22 6.58 -30.22
C GLY A 239 26.96 5.09 -30.01
N GLN A 240 25.70 4.68 -29.88
CA GLN A 240 25.29 3.28 -29.76
C GLN A 240 25.58 2.49 -31.04
N LEU A 241 25.41 3.09 -32.22
CA LEU A 241 25.78 2.45 -33.49
C LEU A 241 27.30 2.32 -33.65
N LEU A 242 28.05 3.38 -33.33
CA LEU A 242 29.52 3.39 -33.41
C LEU A 242 30.16 2.40 -32.43
N ALA A 243 29.52 2.12 -31.29
CA ALA A 243 29.96 1.08 -30.37
C ALA A 243 29.48 -0.32 -30.77
N GLY A 244 28.21 -0.46 -31.19
CA GLY A 244 27.58 -1.74 -31.48
C GLY A 244 28.10 -2.43 -32.74
N LEU A 245 28.42 -1.69 -33.80
CA LEU A 245 28.94 -2.24 -35.06
C LEU A 245 30.33 -2.91 -34.92
N PRO A 246 31.34 -2.31 -34.26
CA PRO A 246 32.61 -3.00 -34.03
C PRO A 246 32.48 -4.15 -33.03
N LEU A 247 31.61 -4.04 -32.02
CA LEU A 247 31.36 -5.11 -31.05
C LEU A 247 30.69 -6.34 -31.69
N THR A 248 29.72 -6.14 -32.59
CA THR A 248 29.11 -7.24 -33.37
C THR A 248 30.10 -7.88 -34.31
N ALA A 249 30.87 -7.08 -35.06
CA ALA A 249 31.91 -7.59 -35.97
C ALA A 249 32.98 -8.38 -35.20
N TRP A 250 33.38 -7.91 -34.02
CA TRP A 250 34.34 -8.60 -33.17
C TRP A 250 33.77 -9.91 -32.57
N GLY A 251 32.51 -9.90 -32.13
CA GLY A 251 31.80 -11.10 -31.69
C GLY A 251 31.69 -12.16 -32.79
N LEU A 252 31.49 -11.73 -34.04
CA LEU A 252 31.46 -12.59 -35.23
C LEU A 252 32.84 -13.19 -35.50
N TYR A 253 33.90 -12.37 -35.43
CA TYR A 253 35.28 -12.80 -35.63
C TYR A 253 35.74 -13.82 -34.56
N ARG A 254 35.34 -13.63 -33.30
CA ARG A 254 35.70 -14.53 -32.18
C ARG A 254 34.69 -15.65 -31.91
N ARG A 255 33.65 -15.80 -32.74
CA ARG A 255 32.55 -16.79 -32.59
C ARG A 255 31.98 -16.84 -31.16
N SER A 256 31.82 -15.68 -30.52
CA SER A 256 31.29 -15.62 -29.15
C SER A 256 29.84 -15.13 -29.13
N PRO A 257 28.88 -15.98 -28.69
CA PRO A 257 27.46 -15.64 -28.75
C PRO A 257 27.08 -14.48 -27.82
N GLY A 258 27.78 -14.29 -26.70
CA GLY A 258 27.51 -13.19 -25.76
C GLY A 258 27.83 -11.81 -26.36
N TRP A 259 28.94 -11.69 -27.07
CA TRP A 259 29.34 -10.43 -27.73
C TRP A 259 28.46 -10.12 -28.94
N LEU A 260 28.02 -11.15 -29.67
CA LEU A 260 27.07 -11.00 -30.78
C LEU A 260 25.70 -10.50 -30.30
N LEU A 261 25.16 -11.08 -29.22
CA LEU A 261 23.89 -10.64 -28.64
C LEU A 261 23.97 -9.20 -28.13
N SER A 262 25.05 -8.86 -27.43
CA SER A 262 25.23 -7.54 -26.83
C SER A 262 25.42 -6.45 -27.89
N GLY A 263 26.26 -6.71 -28.91
CA GLY A 263 26.43 -5.80 -30.03
C GLY A 263 25.15 -5.68 -30.87
N GLY A 264 24.46 -6.79 -31.13
CA GLY A 264 23.24 -6.81 -31.93
C GLY A 264 22.13 -5.99 -31.27
N LEU A 265 22.01 -6.08 -29.94
CA LEU A 265 21.08 -5.28 -29.16
C LEU A 265 21.39 -3.79 -29.25
N LEU A 266 22.67 -3.39 -29.16
CA LEU A 266 23.10 -2.00 -29.30
C LEU A 266 22.79 -1.44 -30.70
N VAL A 267 23.04 -2.21 -31.75
CA VAL A 267 22.74 -1.82 -33.14
C VAL A 267 21.23 -1.67 -33.34
N ALA A 268 20.43 -2.61 -32.85
CA ALA A 268 18.97 -2.54 -32.94
C ALA A 268 18.41 -1.31 -32.21
N HIS A 269 18.94 -0.99 -31.02
CA HIS A 269 18.49 0.16 -30.24
C HIS A 269 18.86 1.50 -30.91
N GLY A 270 20.09 1.61 -31.43
CA GLY A 270 20.52 2.79 -32.18
C GLY A 270 19.76 2.99 -33.50
N ALA A 271 19.46 1.91 -34.22
CA ALA A 271 18.66 1.95 -35.45
C ALA A 271 17.21 2.35 -35.18
N LEU A 272 16.58 1.83 -34.12
CA LEU A 272 15.22 2.22 -33.72
C LEU A 272 15.13 3.71 -33.36
N GLY A 273 16.15 4.27 -32.68
CA GLY A 273 16.21 5.70 -32.36
C GLY A 273 16.28 6.59 -33.60
N LEU A 274 17.06 6.19 -34.62
CA LEU A 274 17.16 6.95 -35.88
C LEU A 274 15.92 6.78 -36.78
N LEU A 275 15.33 5.57 -36.82
CA LEU A 275 14.11 5.31 -37.58
C LEU A 275 12.91 6.09 -37.02
N TYR A 276 12.85 6.27 -35.70
CA TYR A 276 11.82 7.08 -35.06
C TYR A 276 11.94 8.57 -35.43
N ASP A 277 13.17 9.10 -35.47
CA ASP A 277 13.48 10.48 -35.91
C ASP A 277 13.12 10.69 -37.39
N LEU A 278 13.38 9.70 -38.24
CA LEU A 278 13.04 9.73 -39.68
C LEU A 278 11.54 9.58 -39.96
N ALA A 279 10.80 8.86 -39.10
CA ALA A 279 9.35 8.67 -39.22
C ALA A 279 8.54 9.86 -38.68
N HIS A 280 9.15 10.74 -37.89
CA HIS A 280 8.55 11.97 -37.37
C HIS A 280 9.46 13.18 -37.60
N PRO A 281 9.78 13.53 -38.86
CA PRO A 281 10.53 14.74 -39.17
C PRO A 281 9.69 15.95 -38.75
N ARG A 282 10.31 16.91 -38.06
CA ARG A 282 9.65 18.19 -37.73
C ARG A 282 9.55 19.09 -38.96
N ASP A 283 8.41 19.76 -39.08
CA ASP A 283 8.28 21.09 -39.69
C ASP A 283 9.00 22.14 -38.83
#